data_AF-A0A225LZ41-F1
#
_entry.id   AF-A0A225LZ41-F1
#
_cell.length_a   1.000
_cell.length_b   1.000
_cell.length_c   1.000
_cell.angle_alpha   90.00
_cell.angle_beta   90.00
_cell.angle_gamma   90.00
#
_symmetry.space_group_name_H-M   'P 1'
#
loop_
_entity.id
_entity.type
_entity.pdbx_description
1 polymer ?
#
loop_
_entity_poly.entity_id
_entity_poly.type
_entity_poly.pdbx_seq_one_letter_code
_entity_poly.pdbx_strand_id
1 'polypeptide(L)'
;MLLAAALAVLIPVAVAPVAAQGEEPLRWFGDSFDDITMLVYGVPHSDYVAVIFGCKRGERFVKVGLQDEDSGAEEGVPLPVRMAAAGRQIEFSEKGVRNQDSGGIELHARLPLDETLRRILGSSGRLDITIAGRTQHYDMAGAAKPAAKMLAACDATTAGQ
;
A
#
# COMPACT_ATOMS: atom_id res chain seq x y z
N MET A 1 -56.17 -2.46 57.21
CA MET A 1 -56.41 -1.77 55.93
C MET A 1 -55.06 -1.43 55.30
N LEU A 2 -54.87 -1.91 54.07
CA LEU A 2 -53.89 -1.52 53.03
C LEU A 2 -52.37 -1.63 53.33
N LEU A 3 -51.76 -2.73 52.87
CA LEU A 3 -50.35 -2.79 52.47
C LEU A 3 -50.21 -2.12 51.08
N ALA A 4 -49.36 -1.10 50.96
CA ALA A 4 -48.96 -0.53 49.68
C ALA A 4 -47.66 -1.22 49.22
N ALA A 5 -47.75 -2.07 48.20
CA ALA A 5 -46.59 -2.65 47.53
C ALA A 5 -46.13 -1.72 46.40
N ALA A 6 -45.02 -1.02 46.60
CA ALA A 6 -44.37 -0.24 45.55
C ALA A 6 -43.52 -1.18 44.67
N LEU A 7 -43.97 -1.43 43.44
CA LEU A 7 -43.22 -2.17 42.42
C LEU A 7 -42.22 -1.24 41.75
N ALA A 8 -40.93 -1.38 42.11
CA ALA A 8 -39.83 -0.74 41.39
C ALA A 8 -39.56 -1.51 40.09
N VAL A 9 -39.88 -0.91 38.95
CA VAL A 9 -39.57 -1.45 37.62
C VAL A 9 -38.12 -1.08 37.28
N LEU A 10 -37.23 -2.07 37.31
CA LEU A 10 -35.85 -1.96 36.81
C LEU A 10 -35.88 -2.15 35.29
N ILE A 11 -35.66 -1.06 34.54
CA ILE A 11 -35.51 -1.10 33.08
C ILE A 11 -34.06 -1.54 32.79
N PRO A 12 -33.83 -2.65 32.05
CA PRO A 12 -32.50 -3.04 31.66
C PRO A 12 -32.00 -2.10 30.56
N VAL A 13 -30.97 -1.32 30.85
CA VAL A 13 -30.25 -0.54 29.84
C VAL A 13 -29.48 -1.53 28.97
N ALA A 14 -30.00 -1.81 27.77
CA ALA A 14 -29.29 -2.58 26.77
C ALA A 14 -28.10 -1.74 26.26
N VAL A 15 -26.91 -2.01 26.79
CA VAL A 15 -25.65 -1.54 26.22
C VAL A 15 -25.42 -2.32 24.93
N ALA A 16 -25.85 -1.76 23.79
CA ALA A 16 -25.45 -2.28 22.50
C ALA A 16 -23.93 -2.12 22.35
N PRO A 17 -23.20 -3.12 21.81
CA PRO A 17 -21.79 -2.96 21.55
C PRO A 17 -21.64 -1.88 20.50
N VAL A 18 -21.01 -0.77 20.88
CA VAL A 18 -20.50 0.20 19.91
C VAL A 18 -19.47 -0.56 19.11
N ALA A 19 -19.81 -0.94 17.88
CA ALA A 19 -18.80 -1.39 16.93
C ALA A 19 -17.79 -0.25 16.85
N ALA A 20 -16.58 -0.47 17.37
CA ALA A 20 -15.47 0.42 17.13
C ALA A 20 -15.44 0.62 15.61
N GLN A 21 -15.61 1.87 15.16
CA GLN A 21 -15.40 2.23 13.77
C GLN A 21 -13.88 2.08 13.55
N GLY A 22 -13.44 0.84 13.37
CA GLY A 22 -12.04 0.48 13.25
C GLY A 22 -11.46 1.14 12.01
N GLU A 23 -10.25 1.66 12.13
CA GLU A 23 -9.45 2.13 11.00
C GLU A 23 -9.50 1.09 9.87
N GLU A 24 -9.69 1.58 8.64
CA GLU A 24 -9.74 0.70 7.48
C GLU A 24 -8.40 -0.07 7.40
N PRO A 25 -8.41 -1.41 7.23
CA PRO A 25 -7.17 -2.18 7.30
C PRO A 25 -6.27 -1.92 6.09
N LEU A 26 -4.97 -2.16 6.26
CA LEU A 26 -4.00 -2.19 5.17
C LEU A 26 -4.46 -3.16 4.07
N ARG A 27 -4.51 -2.67 2.84
CA ARG A 27 -4.87 -3.48 1.68
C ARG A 27 -4.31 -2.90 0.39
N TRP A 28 -4.32 -3.72 -0.65
CA TRP A 28 -4.13 -3.22 -2.01
C TRP A 28 -5.38 -2.49 -2.49
N PHE A 29 -5.17 -1.33 -3.09
CA PHE A 29 -6.19 -0.59 -3.82
C PHE A 29 -5.58 0.15 -5.00
N GLY A 30 -6.46 0.56 -5.92
CA GLY A 30 -6.06 1.37 -7.05
C GLY A 30 -6.57 2.78 -6.84
N ASP A 31 -5.75 3.77 -7.18
CA ASP A 31 -6.13 5.18 -7.16
C ASP A 31 -5.67 5.86 -8.45
N SER A 32 -6.24 7.00 -8.78
CA SER A 32 -5.87 7.77 -9.97
C SER A 32 -6.18 9.24 -9.77
N PHE A 33 -5.22 10.09 -10.13
CA PHE A 33 -5.33 11.54 -10.05
C PHE A 33 -4.68 12.13 -11.30
N ASP A 34 -5.38 13.04 -11.98
CA ASP A 34 -4.99 13.60 -13.28
C ASP A 34 -4.61 12.52 -14.33
N ASP A 35 -3.34 12.52 -14.76
CA ASP A 35 -2.78 11.56 -15.71
C ASP A 35 -2.09 10.37 -15.03
N ILE A 36 -2.05 10.35 -13.69
CA ILE A 36 -1.37 9.33 -12.89
C ILE A 36 -2.36 8.25 -12.46
N THR A 37 -1.95 6.99 -12.63
CA THR A 37 -2.66 5.83 -12.08
C THR A 37 -1.73 5.06 -11.15
N MET A 38 -2.28 4.51 -10.06
CA MET A 38 -1.49 3.97 -8.97
C MET A 38 -2.08 2.65 -8.47
N LEU A 39 -1.18 1.73 -8.10
CA LEU A 39 -1.44 0.59 -7.23
C LEU A 39 -0.79 0.90 -5.88
N VAL A 40 -1.58 0.85 -4.82
CA VAL A 40 -1.18 1.28 -3.48
C VAL A 40 -1.41 0.15 -2.51
N TYR A 41 -0.44 -0.12 -1.63
CA TYR A 41 -0.64 -0.86 -0.39
C TYR A 41 -0.54 0.13 0.77
N GLY A 42 -1.67 0.35 1.44
CA GLY A 42 -1.79 1.37 2.48
C GLY A 42 -3.15 1.31 3.14
N VAL A 43 -3.45 2.30 3.98
CA VAL A 43 -4.78 2.49 4.56
C VAL A 43 -5.59 3.39 3.61
N PRO A 44 -6.68 2.88 3.01
CA PRO A 44 -7.49 3.71 2.12
C PRO A 44 -8.06 4.92 2.86
N HIS A 45 -8.15 6.05 2.15
CA HIS A 45 -8.62 7.33 2.70
C HIS A 45 -7.77 7.89 3.86
N SER A 46 -6.54 7.39 4.01
CA SER A 46 -5.51 7.88 4.92
C SER A 46 -4.28 8.31 4.11
N ASP A 47 -3.34 8.99 4.76
CA ASP A 47 -2.02 9.33 4.23
C ASP A 47 -1.01 8.17 4.35
N TYR A 48 -1.34 7.12 5.10
CA TYR A 48 -0.43 5.98 5.28
C TYR A 48 -0.34 5.09 4.02
N VAL A 49 0.84 5.09 3.39
CA VAL A 49 1.16 4.31 2.18
C VAL A 49 2.52 3.62 2.33
N ALA A 50 2.52 2.30 2.52
CA ALA A 50 3.76 1.54 2.66
C ALA A 50 4.44 1.24 1.31
N VAL A 51 3.64 0.94 0.28
CA VAL A 51 4.13 0.65 -1.08
C VAL A 51 3.24 1.33 -2.11
N ILE A 52 3.86 2.00 -3.06
CA ILE A 52 3.15 2.59 -4.20
C ILE A 52 3.88 2.30 -5.51
N PHE A 53 3.10 1.88 -6.50
CA PHE A 53 3.52 1.82 -7.89
C PHE A 53 2.65 2.80 -8.65
N GLY A 54 3.25 3.67 -9.45
CA GLY A 54 2.49 4.66 -10.22
C GLY A 54 3.14 5.00 -11.54
N CYS A 55 2.32 5.27 -12.54
CA CYS A 55 2.79 5.75 -13.84
C CYS A 55 1.86 6.87 -14.31
N LYS A 56 2.38 7.75 -15.14
CA LYS A 56 1.52 8.55 -16.00
C LYS A 56 1.01 7.69 -17.15
N ARG A 57 -0.18 7.99 -17.65
CA ARG A 57 -0.77 7.32 -18.80
C ARG A 57 0.18 7.33 -20.00
N GLY A 58 0.48 6.16 -20.54
CA GLY A 58 1.41 5.99 -21.66
C GLY A 58 2.90 6.00 -21.29
N GLU A 59 3.27 6.19 -20.02
CA GLU A 59 4.67 6.09 -19.62
C GLU A 59 5.14 4.64 -19.60
N ARG A 60 6.34 4.42 -20.13
CA ARG A 60 7.04 3.13 -20.15
C ARG A 60 7.81 2.81 -18.87
N PHE A 61 7.61 3.62 -17.83
CA PHE A 61 8.27 3.47 -16.53
C PHE A 61 7.23 3.58 -15.41
N VAL A 62 7.49 2.85 -14.32
CA VAL A 62 6.73 2.90 -13.09
C VAL A 62 7.59 3.57 -12.03
N LYS A 63 7.06 4.63 -11.42
CA LYS A 63 7.58 5.18 -10.18
C LYS A 63 7.22 4.22 -9.05
N VAL A 64 8.20 3.85 -8.25
CA VAL A 64 8.03 2.99 -7.08
C VAL A 64 8.36 3.82 -5.85
N GLY A 65 7.43 3.90 -4.90
CA GLY A 65 7.65 4.46 -3.57
C GLY A 65 7.59 3.36 -2.53
N LEU A 66 8.59 3.28 -1.67
CA LEU A 66 8.69 2.30 -0.60
C LEU A 66 8.94 3.03 0.71
N GLN A 67 8.11 2.78 1.72
CA GLN A 67 8.34 3.24 3.08
C GLN A 67 9.15 2.18 3.85
N ASP A 68 10.17 2.65 4.56
CA ASP A 68 11.01 1.82 5.41
C ASP A 68 11.19 2.49 6.78
N GLU A 69 10.35 2.06 7.71
CA GLU A 69 10.29 2.57 9.09
C GLU A 69 11.25 1.83 10.02
N ASP A 70 11.74 0.66 9.61
CA ASP A 70 12.31 -0.35 10.51
C ASP A 70 13.79 -0.65 10.28
N SER A 71 14.39 -0.22 9.17
CA SER A 71 15.80 -0.52 8.90
C SER A 71 16.78 0.30 9.71
N GLY A 72 16.34 1.47 10.21
CA GLY A 72 17.24 2.46 10.79
C GLY A 72 18.23 3.05 9.77
N ALA A 73 17.93 2.94 8.47
CA ALA A 73 18.79 3.44 7.42
C ALA A 73 18.96 4.96 7.47
N GLU A 74 20.16 5.40 7.10
CA GLU A 74 20.54 6.80 7.07
C GLU A 74 20.07 7.48 5.77
N GLU A 75 19.62 8.72 5.89
CA GLU A 75 19.23 9.55 4.75
C GLU A 75 20.41 9.78 3.80
N GLY A 76 20.13 9.76 2.49
CA GLY A 76 21.13 10.03 1.45
C GLY A 76 22.10 8.89 1.15
N VAL A 77 22.12 7.83 1.99
CA VAL A 77 22.91 6.62 1.75
C VAL A 77 22.17 5.72 0.75
N PRO A 78 22.83 5.26 -0.33
CA PRO A 78 22.24 4.28 -1.24
C PRO A 78 21.97 2.95 -0.54
N LEU A 79 20.74 2.47 -0.63
CA LEU A 79 20.30 1.20 -0.06
C LEU A 79 20.02 0.20 -1.18
N PRO A 80 20.47 -1.06 -1.06
CA PRO A 80 20.08 -2.10 -1.99
C PRO A 80 18.63 -2.51 -1.72
N VAL A 81 17.85 -2.62 -2.79
CA VAL A 81 16.46 -3.05 -2.77
C VAL A 81 16.30 -4.25 -3.69
N ARG A 82 15.57 -5.27 -3.22
CA ARG A 82 15.16 -6.43 -4.02
C ARG A 82 13.66 -6.63 -3.88
N MET A 83 12.94 -6.57 -4.99
CA MET A 83 11.53 -6.96 -5.06
C MET A 83 11.41 -8.35 -5.67
N ALA A 84 10.67 -9.25 -5.06
CA ALA A 84 10.49 -10.61 -5.56
C ALA A 84 9.06 -11.12 -5.37
N ALA A 85 8.51 -11.72 -6.42
CA ALA A 85 7.22 -12.39 -6.39
C ALA A 85 7.15 -13.44 -7.52
N ALA A 86 6.42 -14.54 -7.31
CA ALA A 86 6.21 -15.58 -8.33
C ALA A 86 7.48 -16.08 -9.05
N GLY A 87 8.61 -16.21 -8.33
CA GLY A 87 9.89 -16.64 -8.89
C GLY A 87 10.56 -15.62 -9.82
N ARG A 88 10.13 -14.36 -9.79
CA ARG A 88 10.75 -13.22 -10.46
C ARG A 88 11.37 -12.30 -9.42
N GLN A 89 12.40 -11.57 -9.84
CA GLN A 89 13.04 -10.57 -9.00
C GLN A 89 13.53 -9.38 -9.79
N ILE A 90 13.53 -8.22 -9.15
CA ILE A 90 14.15 -6.98 -9.62
C ILE A 90 15.02 -6.47 -8.49
N GLU A 91 16.24 -6.07 -8.82
CA GLU A 91 17.19 -5.47 -7.88
C GLU A 91 17.54 -4.06 -8.36
N PHE A 92 17.61 -3.11 -7.43
CA PHE A 92 17.98 -1.73 -7.69
C PHE A 92 18.55 -1.10 -6.41
N SER A 93 19.02 0.14 -6.50
CA SER A 93 19.46 0.89 -5.32
C SER A 93 19.01 2.33 -5.40
N GLU A 94 18.48 2.84 -4.29
CA GLU A 94 18.02 4.22 -4.15
C GLU A 94 18.54 4.85 -2.87
N LYS A 95 18.60 6.17 -2.86
CA LYS A 95 18.90 6.93 -1.64
C LYS A 95 17.63 7.14 -0.84
N GLY A 96 17.69 6.83 0.46
CA GLY A 96 16.61 7.15 1.39
C GLY A 96 16.43 8.66 1.54
N VAL A 97 15.19 9.12 1.49
CA VAL A 97 14.79 10.47 1.91
C VAL A 97 14.08 10.33 3.24
N ARG A 98 14.35 11.20 4.21
CA ARG A 98 13.67 11.13 5.51
C ARG A 98 12.17 11.40 5.35
N ASN A 99 11.35 10.47 5.86
CA ASN A 99 9.93 10.72 6.06
C ASN A 99 9.77 11.47 7.40
N GLN A 100 9.17 12.65 7.36
CA GLN A 100 9.04 13.52 8.53
C GLN A 100 7.90 13.11 9.47
N ASP A 101 6.91 12.36 8.95
CA ASP A 101 5.74 11.93 9.69
C ASP A 101 6.02 10.64 10.48
N SER A 102 6.69 9.66 9.85
CA SER A 102 7.07 8.39 10.48
C SER A 102 8.45 8.40 11.14
N GLY A 103 9.33 9.32 10.75
CA GLY A 103 10.73 9.37 11.19
C GLY A 103 11.65 8.33 10.53
N GLY A 104 11.10 7.45 9.70
CA GLY A 104 11.83 6.49 8.87
C GLY A 104 12.36 7.12 7.58
N ILE A 105 12.58 6.29 6.57
CA ILE A 105 12.98 6.73 5.22
C ILE A 105 11.99 6.26 4.14
N GLU A 106 11.99 6.99 3.04
CA GLU A 106 11.31 6.64 1.80
C GLU A 106 12.33 6.43 0.68
N LEU A 107 12.05 5.46 -0.18
CA LEU A 107 12.82 5.19 -1.39
C LEU A 107 11.94 5.44 -2.60
N HIS A 108 12.46 6.21 -3.56
CA HIS A 108 11.76 6.50 -4.81
C HIS A 108 12.57 6.03 -6.00
N ALA A 109 12.13 4.95 -6.63
CA ALA A 109 12.78 4.39 -7.83
C ALA A 109 11.96 4.69 -9.09
N ARG A 110 12.63 4.63 -10.24
CA ARG A 110 11.98 4.60 -11.56
C ARG A 110 12.38 3.31 -12.27
N LEU A 111 11.45 2.37 -12.37
CA LEU A 111 11.67 1.06 -12.97
C LEU A 111 11.07 0.98 -14.38
N PRO A 112 11.71 0.29 -15.33
CA PRO A 112 11.11 0.02 -16.64
C PRO A 112 9.87 -0.87 -16.47
N LEU A 113 8.81 -0.56 -17.23
CA LEU A 113 7.60 -1.38 -17.28
C LEU A 113 7.79 -2.58 -18.24
N ASP A 114 8.69 -3.48 -17.87
CA ASP A 114 9.00 -4.70 -18.60
C ASP A 114 8.14 -5.89 -18.16
N GLU A 115 8.33 -7.04 -18.80
CA GLU A 115 7.62 -8.28 -18.46
C GLU A 115 7.89 -8.76 -17.03
N THR A 116 9.08 -8.50 -16.49
CA THR A 116 9.42 -8.89 -15.11
C THR A 116 8.59 -8.12 -14.11
N LEU A 117 8.53 -6.78 -14.23
CA LEU A 117 7.72 -5.95 -13.35
C LEU A 117 6.24 -6.26 -13.49
N ARG A 118 5.74 -6.46 -14.72
CA ARG A 118 4.34 -6.86 -14.96
C ARG A 118 3.98 -8.15 -14.25
N ARG A 119 4.87 -9.15 -14.30
CA ARG A 119 4.67 -10.45 -13.66
C ARG A 119 4.70 -10.38 -12.15
N ILE A 120 5.55 -9.51 -11.58
CA ILE A 120 5.57 -9.25 -10.14
C ILE A 120 4.25 -8.60 -9.71
N LEU A 121 3.83 -7.52 -10.37
CA LEU A 121 2.62 -6.77 -10.00
C LEU A 121 1.32 -7.53 -10.26
N GLY A 122 1.30 -8.40 -11.28
CA GLY A 122 0.18 -9.29 -11.59
C GLY A 122 0.19 -10.61 -10.83
N SER A 123 1.15 -10.83 -9.92
CA SER A 123 1.25 -12.10 -9.19
C SER A 123 0.15 -12.26 -8.15
N SER A 124 -0.21 -13.52 -7.90
CA SER A 124 -0.96 -13.93 -6.71
C SER A 124 -0.01 -14.44 -5.64
N GLY A 125 -0.38 -14.33 -4.36
CA GLY A 125 0.43 -14.82 -3.25
C GLY A 125 1.14 -13.68 -2.55
N ARG A 126 2.47 -13.64 -2.60
CA ARG A 126 3.29 -12.71 -1.81
C ARG A 126 4.26 -11.92 -2.66
N LEU A 127 4.36 -10.62 -2.37
CA LEU A 127 5.45 -9.74 -2.78
C LEU A 127 6.40 -9.58 -1.59
N ASP A 128 7.67 -9.94 -1.81
CA ASP A 128 8.76 -9.72 -0.87
C ASP A 128 9.55 -8.49 -1.30
N ILE A 129 9.72 -7.52 -0.40
CA ILE A 129 10.59 -6.37 -0.61
C ILE A 129 11.68 -6.40 0.44
N THR A 130 12.92 -6.60 0.00
CA THR A 130 14.09 -6.57 0.86
C THR A 130 14.79 -5.23 0.72
N ILE A 131 14.94 -4.47 1.80
CA ILE A 131 15.68 -3.21 1.87
C ILE A 131 16.82 -3.39 2.86
N ALA A 132 18.06 -3.15 2.43
CA ALA A 132 19.25 -3.31 3.28
C ALA A 132 19.32 -4.67 4.03
N GLY A 133 18.86 -5.74 3.38
CA GLY A 133 18.86 -7.10 3.94
C GLY A 133 17.64 -7.46 4.80
N ARG A 134 16.78 -6.49 5.16
CA ARG A 134 15.52 -6.74 5.88
C ARG A 134 14.38 -6.94 4.91
N THR A 135 13.60 -8.00 5.08
CA THR A 135 12.50 -8.33 4.15
C THR A 135 11.15 -8.01 4.78
N GLN A 136 10.36 -7.20 4.07
CA GLN A 136 8.95 -6.97 4.32
C GLN A 136 8.12 -7.87 3.40
N HIS A 137 7.01 -8.37 3.92
CA HIS A 137 6.14 -9.33 3.25
C HIS A 137 4.77 -8.69 3.01
N TYR A 138 4.35 -8.62 1.74
CA TYR A 138 3.05 -8.06 1.36
C TYR A 138 2.21 -9.17 0.73
N ASP A 139 1.09 -9.51 1.36
CA ASP A 139 0.09 -10.39 0.77
C ASP A 139 -0.57 -9.67 -0.40
N MET A 140 -0.55 -10.28 -1.59
CA MET A 140 -1.10 -9.75 -2.84
C MET A 140 -2.61 -10.00 -2.98
N ALA A 141 -3.27 -10.51 -1.94
CA ALA A 141 -4.73 -10.61 -1.90
C ALA A 141 -5.38 -9.25 -2.20
N GLY A 142 -6.29 -9.23 -3.19
CA GLY A 142 -6.96 -8.01 -3.65
C GLY A 142 -6.17 -7.13 -4.64
N ALA A 143 -4.89 -7.42 -4.89
CA ALA A 143 -4.05 -6.59 -5.77
C ALA A 143 -4.36 -6.77 -7.28
N ALA A 144 -4.82 -7.94 -7.70
CA ALA A 144 -4.89 -8.31 -9.11
C ALA A 144 -5.70 -7.32 -9.98
N LYS A 145 -6.90 -6.94 -9.53
CA LYS A 145 -7.77 -6.01 -10.26
C LYS A 145 -7.18 -4.58 -10.34
N PRO A 146 -6.79 -3.93 -9.23
CA PRO A 146 -6.17 -2.61 -9.30
C PRO A 146 -4.82 -2.62 -10.04
N ALA A 147 -4.00 -3.66 -9.89
CA ALA A 147 -2.75 -3.80 -10.64
C ALA A 147 -2.99 -3.85 -12.14
N ALA A 148 -3.95 -4.68 -12.60
CA ALA A 148 -4.32 -4.76 -14.01
C ALA A 148 -4.83 -3.42 -14.55
N LYS A 149 -5.64 -2.68 -13.77
CA LYS A 149 -6.11 -1.34 -14.15
C LYS A 149 -4.95 -0.36 -14.31
N MET A 150 -4.00 -0.35 -13.37
CA MET A 150 -2.83 0.52 -13.44
C MET A 150 -1.98 0.18 -14.67
N LEU A 151 -1.63 -1.10 -14.86
CA LEU A 151 -0.83 -1.57 -16.00
C LEU A 151 -1.47 -1.20 -17.35
N ALA A 152 -2.77 -1.40 -17.50
CA ALA A 152 -3.49 -1.04 -18.71
C ALA A 152 -3.46 0.47 -18.99
N ALA A 153 -3.50 1.31 -17.95
CA ALA A 153 -3.37 2.76 -18.11
C ALA A 153 -1.93 3.18 -18.44
N CYS A 154 -0.90 2.52 -17.90
CA CYS A 154 0.48 2.76 -18.32
C CYS A 154 0.71 2.39 -19.79
N ASP A 155 0.03 1.34 -20.27
CA ASP A 155 0.12 0.88 -21.67
C ASP A 155 -0.68 1.73 -22.66
N ALA A 156 -1.63 2.52 -22.17
CA ALA A 156 -2.45 3.35 -23.04
C ALA A 156 -1.58 4.36 -23.78
N THR A 157 -1.52 4.27 -25.10
CA THR A 157 -0.88 5.28 -25.93
C THR A 157 -1.50 6.65 -25.60
N THR A 158 -0.67 7.62 -25.24
CA THR A 158 -1.08 9.02 -25.22
C THR A 158 -1.33 9.40 -26.68
N ALA A 159 -2.59 9.30 -27.14
CA ALA A 159 -2.97 9.89 -28.42
C ALA A 159 -2.57 11.37 -28.35
N GLY A 160 -1.72 11.79 -29.30
CA GLY A 160 -0.91 13.00 -29.23
C GLY A 160 -1.63 14.20 -28.63
N GLN A 161 -0.98 14.78 -27.61
CA GLN A 161 -1.04 16.23 -27.38
C GLN A 161 -0.08 16.90 -28.36
#